data_AF-A0A2D9I4W0-F1
#
_entry.id   AF-A0A2D9I4W0-F1
#
_cell.length_a   1.000
_cell.length_b   1.000
_cell.length_c   1.000
_cell.angle_alpha   90.00
_cell.angle_beta   90.00
_cell.angle_gamma   90.00
#
_symmetry.space_group_name_H-M   'P 1'
#
loop_
_entity.id
_entity.type
_entity.pdbx_description
1 polymer ?
#
loop_
_entity_poly.entity_id
_entity_poly.type
_entity_poly.pdbx_seq_one_letter_code
_entity_poly.pdbx_strand_id
1 'polypeptide(L)'
;MAQAALEHMPPVIRQTLIEQRDFCEEYGLKADAVIAFGNTGISVQRSELFEAIRAVLADRSEVAVTDTDGRDWKVFSEGGEGEQPRLLISSNDQRLNLPDFTALSPDSATRLRSLEEAASDVNLPTNATAAWRAILSKRSLEDDEVDQFHSEFRDTPVHIARSIRAEIQKGESSASSLVPSSRRYFTRLVGEYDGSSSIRDYAVGAGQNFMEGVASWRPYDGFLSSLFLSTHSALTAEVGVERLDDKDIVRAFEFLVERGDRLSQLGAVEVGLRILPERPEIEASLVRLVEQIRDDDVDGSMSGFKLFSALFILVDGELSRTRLFADCPPFYRRLASLAQAALIQRETVAAPIEIDSFCEWALNVRGEQFYLQSLADMRLEPRWKPDFSEASQMKADFLGRLMIAGKNYEKNIGSSELQALLVGSEIGSLHSQIEFPRPYFPGPLEGQETSPNPLPDELMEAVEAQLKANEVGPSSFIALVNSALIFRVDQSQVEMAAEALKIGRHRLANIEDRSQLLAILNGLATVSAVSRGKALADELRLLVRRYRRDTQYALSLDEAFRICLVASASRSDLKDWRESVGDWLTELAFEDFQGKEGEALYSHLQCLCHVVPELWVSCGRADAALAAYNSR
;
A
#
# COMPACT_ATOMS: atom_id res chain seq x y z
N MET A 1 -24.79 -12.96 -36.76
CA MET A 1 -23.44 -13.44 -37.15
C MET A 1 -22.44 -13.23 -36.01
N ALA A 2 -22.37 -12.03 -35.39
CA ALA A 2 -21.52 -11.76 -34.23
C ALA A 2 -21.83 -12.63 -32.98
N GLN A 3 -23.10 -12.85 -32.65
CA GLN A 3 -23.50 -13.69 -31.51
C GLN A 3 -23.03 -15.15 -31.65
N ALA A 4 -23.13 -15.73 -32.86
CA ALA A 4 -22.61 -17.06 -33.17
C ALA A 4 -21.07 -17.12 -33.15
N ALA A 5 -20.38 -16.02 -33.49
CA ALA A 5 -18.92 -15.95 -33.39
C ALA A 5 -18.45 -15.89 -31.92
N LEU A 6 -19.18 -15.18 -31.05
CA LEU A 6 -18.93 -15.12 -29.61
C LEU A 6 -19.02 -16.52 -28.97
N GLU A 7 -19.96 -17.37 -29.43
CA GLU A 7 -20.12 -18.75 -28.95
C GLU A 7 -18.89 -19.65 -29.17
N HIS A 8 -18.02 -19.29 -30.12
CA HIS A 8 -16.77 -20.00 -30.38
C HIS A 8 -15.55 -19.39 -29.69
N MET A 9 -15.70 -18.25 -29.03
CA MET A 9 -14.61 -17.62 -28.27
C MET A 9 -14.47 -18.21 -26.87
N PRO A 10 -13.24 -18.25 -26.31
CA PRO A 10 -13.00 -18.56 -24.91
C PRO A 10 -13.88 -17.69 -23.98
N PRO A 11 -14.42 -18.25 -22.87
CA PRO A 11 -15.37 -17.54 -22.01
C PRO A 11 -14.88 -16.17 -21.54
N VAL A 12 -13.60 -16.04 -21.21
CA VAL A 12 -12.99 -14.78 -20.75
C VAL A 12 -13.04 -13.71 -21.83
N ILE A 13 -12.64 -14.05 -23.06
CA ILE A 13 -12.65 -13.11 -24.20
C ILE A 13 -14.10 -12.72 -24.54
N ARG A 14 -15.01 -13.70 -24.51
CA ARG A 14 -16.44 -13.47 -24.73
C ARG A 14 -16.99 -12.48 -23.71
N GLN A 15 -16.67 -12.67 -22.43
CA GLN A 15 -17.13 -11.81 -21.35
C GLN A 15 -16.57 -10.40 -21.48
N THR A 16 -15.27 -10.25 -21.74
CA THR A 16 -14.64 -8.94 -21.99
C THR A 16 -15.26 -8.20 -23.17
N LEU A 17 -15.60 -8.90 -24.26
CA LEU A 17 -16.25 -8.28 -25.43
C LEU A 17 -17.71 -7.88 -25.14
N ILE A 18 -18.44 -8.70 -24.39
CA ILE A 18 -19.83 -8.40 -23.99
C ILE A 18 -19.88 -7.23 -22.99
N GLU A 19 -18.84 -7.03 -22.19
CA GLU A 19 -18.69 -5.89 -21.28
C GLU A 19 -18.37 -4.56 -21.99
N GLN A 20 -17.94 -4.60 -23.27
CA GLN A 20 -17.68 -3.39 -24.05
C GLN A 20 -18.96 -2.84 -24.70
N ARG A 21 -19.42 -1.69 -24.23
CA ARG A 21 -20.60 -0.98 -24.75
C ARG A 21 -20.49 -0.72 -26.25
N ASP A 22 -19.38 -0.17 -26.72
CA ASP A 22 -19.17 0.15 -28.15
C ASP A 22 -19.27 -1.11 -29.03
N PHE A 23 -18.75 -2.24 -28.55
CA PHE A 23 -18.85 -3.53 -29.25
C PHE A 23 -20.30 -4.03 -29.27
N CYS A 24 -20.99 -3.98 -28.14
CA CYS A 24 -22.40 -4.39 -28.07
C CYS A 24 -23.30 -3.51 -28.95
N GLU A 25 -23.08 -2.20 -28.98
CA GLU A 25 -23.80 -1.24 -29.83
C GLU A 25 -23.51 -1.46 -31.33
N GLU A 26 -22.24 -1.66 -31.72
CA GLU A 26 -21.83 -1.92 -33.11
C GLU A 26 -22.50 -3.17 -33.69
N TYR A 27 -22.63 -4.22 -32.88
CA TYR A 27 -23.16 -5.52 -33.32
C TYR A 27 -24.61 -5.78 -32.90
N GLY A 28 -25.29 -4.80 -32.27
CA GLY A 28 -26.68 -4.91 -31.81
C GLY A 28 -26.90 -6.00 -30.76
N LEU A 29 -25.88 -6.31 -29.97
CA LEU A 29 -25.94 -7.30 -28.91
C LEU A 29 -26.52 -6.65 -27.65
N LYS A 30 -27.65 -7.17 -27.15
CA LYS A 30 -28.16 -6.84 -25.83
C LYS A 30 -27.83 -7.98 -24.89
N ALA A 31 -26.83 -7.78 -24.03
CA ALA A 31 -26.58 -8.69 -22.93
C ALA A 31 -27.68 -8.48 -21.90
N ASP A 32 -28.51 -9.49 -21.65
CA ASP A 32 -29.41 -9.50 -20.51
C ASP A 32 -28.81 -10.42 -19.44
N ALA A 33 -28.36 -9.81 -18.35
CA ALA A 33 -27.66 -10.50 -17.29
C ALA A 33 -28.67 -11.04 -16.27
N VAL A 34 -28.32 -12.15 -15.62
CA VAL A 34 -29.08 -12.65 -14.48
C VAL A 34 -28.54 -11.99 -13.20
N ILE A 35 -29.42 -11.35 -12.43
CA ILE A 35 -29.10 -10.76 -11.13
C ILE A 35 -29.41 -11.78 -10.05
N ALA A 36 -28.39 -12.19 -9.29
CA ALA A 36 -28.54 -13.08 -8.15
C ALA A 36 -28.40 -12.33 -6.81
N PHE A 37 -29.29 -12.62 -5.86
CA PHE A 37 -29.32 -11.97 -4.55
C PHE A 37 -28.63 -12.80 -3.47
N GLY A 38 -27.30 -12.82 -3.48
CA GLY A 38 -26.49 -13.55 -2.50
C GLY A 38 -26.85 -15.04 -2.40
N ASN A 39 -26.80 -15.61 -1.19
CA ASN A 39 -27.10 -17.04 -0.94
C ASN A 39 -28.60 -17.34 -0.80
N THR A 40 -29.48 -16.42 -1.19
CA THR A 40 -30.94 -16.60 -1.05
C THR A 40 -31.53 -17.53 -2.12
N GLY A 41 -30.74 -17.83 -3.16
CA GLY A 41 -31.16 -18.66 -4.29
C GLY A 41 -32.06 -17.93 -5.30
N ILE A 42 -32.28 -16.62 -5.13
CA ILE A 42 -33.09 -15.81 -6.06
C ILE A 42 -32.19 -15.31 -7.18
N SER A 43 -32.60 -15.60 -8.41
CA SER A 43 -31.92 -15.16 -9.63
C SER A 43 -32.96 -14.67 -10.62
N VAL A 44 -32.89 -13.42 -11.07
CA VAL A 44 -33.92 -12.79 -11.92
C VAL A 44 -33.27 -12.17 -13.15
N GLN A 45 -33.95 -12.19 -14.29
CA GLN A 45 -33.46 -11.47 -15.48
C GLN A 45 -33.40 -9.97 -15.19
N ARG A 46 -32.28 -9.34 -15.53
CA ARG A 46 -32.04 -7.91 -15.26
C ARG A 46 -33.13 -7.05 -15.89
N SER A 47 -33.45 -7.30 -17.16
CA SER A 47 -34.49 -6.54 -17.86
C SER A 47 -35.84 -6.61 -17.15
N GLU A 48 -36.31 -7.82 -16.80
CA GLU A 48 -37.59 -8.03 -16.11
C GLU A 48 -37.62 -7.35 -14.73
N LEU A 49 -36.54 -7.48 -13.95
CA LEU A 49 -36.43 -6.84 -12.65
C LEU A 49 -36.46 -5.31 -12.77
N PHE A 50 -35.68 -4.75 -13.71
CA PHE A 50 -35.58 -3.29 -13.86
C PHE A 50 -36.86 -2.69 -14.43
N GLU A 51 -37.56 -3.37 -15.34
CA GLU A 51 -38.91 -2.97 -15.78
C GLU A 51 -39.91 -2.97 -14.62
N ALA A 52 -39.89 -4.01 -13.77
CA ALA A 52 -40.76 -4.09 -12.60
C ALA A 52 -40.48 -2.96 -11.60
N ILE A 53 -39.20 -2.66 -11.33
CA ILE A 53 -38.79 -1.55 -10.47
C ILE A 53 -39.26 -0.21 -11.04
N ARG A 54 -39.05 0.04 -12.34
CA ARG A 54 -39.54 1.27 -12.99
C ARG A 54 -41.05 1.43 -12.81
N ALA A 55 -41.80 0.34 -12.96
CA ALA A 55 -43.24 0.36 -12.82
C ALA A 55 -43.68 0.61 -11.36
N VAL A 56 -43.00 0.03 -10.37
CA VAL A 56 -43.25 0.32 -8.94
C VAL A 56 -42.95 1.78 -8.60
N LEU A 57 -41.82 2.31 -9.08
CA LEU A 57 -41.43 3.71 -8.88
C LEU A 57 -42.30 4.71 -9.66
N ALA A 58 -43.14 4.24 -10.59
CA ALA A 58 -44.09 5.02 -11.37
C ALA A 58 -45.53 4.95 -10.82
N ASP A 59 -45.69 4.66 -9.53
CA ASP A 59 -46.96 4.54 -8.78
C ASP A 59 -47.72 3.19 -8.92
N ARG A 60 -47.05 2.10 -9.29
CA ARG A 60 -47.64 0.76 -9.08
C ARG A 60 -47.34 0.26 -7.67
N SER A 61 -48.36 -0.21 -6.97
CA SER A 61 -48.22 -0.73 -5.61
C SER A 61 -47.38 -2.01 -5.53
N GLU A 62 -47.57 -2.93 -6.49
CA GLU A 62 -46.79 -4.17 -6.61
C GLU A 62 -46.70 -4.62 -8.08
N VAL A 63 -45.59 -5.27 -8.45
CA VAL A 63 -45.37 -5.86 -9.77
C VAL A 63 -44.78 -7.26 -9.62
N ALA A 64 -45.32 -8.23 -10.35
CA ALA A 64 -44.83 -9.61 -10.34
C ALA A 64 -43.59 -9.76 -11.24
N VAL A 65 -42.64 -10.57 -10.79
CA VAL A 65 -41.42 -10.94 -11.52
C VAL A 65 -41.16 -12.43 -11.30
N THR A 66 -40.68 -13.14 -12.31
CA THR A 66 -40.41 -14.58 -12.22
C THR A 66 -38.90 -14.81 -12.13
N ASP A 67 -38.45 -15.65 -11.20
CA ASP A 67 -37.04 -16.03 -11.12
C ASP A 67 -36.65 -17.07 -12.19
N THR A 68 -35.37 -17.32 -12.37
CA THR A 68 -34.85 -18.29 -13.35
C THR A 68 -35.27 -19.73 -13.08
N ASP A 69 -35.75 -20.03 -11.86
CA ASP A 69 -36.29 -21.32 -11.46
C ASP A 69 -37.82 -21.41 -11.65
N GLY A 70 -38.45 -20.34 -12.18
CA GLY A 70 -39.88 -20.27 -12.47
C GLY A 70 -40.76 -19.94 -11.27
N ARG A 71 -40.22 -19.43 -10.15
CA ARG A 71 -41.01 -18.97 -9.01
C ARG A 71 -41.38 -17.50 -9.14
N ASP A 72 -42.60 -17.19 -8.72
CA ASP A 72 -43.10 -15.82 -8.74
C ASP A 72 -42.71 -15.04 -7.48
N TRP A 73 -42.25 -13.82 -7.72
CA TRP A 73 -41.86 -12.82 -6.75
C TRP A 73 -42.67 -11.54 -6.98
N LYS A 74 -42.85 -10.77 -5.92
CA LYS A 74 -43.47 -9.44 -5.97
C LYS A 74 -42.46 -8.38 -5.61
N VAL A 75 -42.29 -7.41 -6.49
CA VAL A 75 -41.52 -6.19 -6.25
C VAL A 75 -42.48 -5.09 -5.82
N PHE A 76 -42.14 -4.36 -4.76
CA PHE A 76 -42.93 -3.25 -4.24
C PHE A 76 -42.03 -2.25 -3.51
N SER A 77 -42.56 -1.06 -3.24
CA SER A 77 -41.87 0.00 -2.52
C SER A 77 -42.55 0.29 -1.18
N GLU A 78 -41.76 0.46 -0.13
CA GLU A 78 -42.21 1.02 1.15
C GLU A 78 -41.56 2.39 1.41
N GLY A 79 -42.35 3.33 1.91
CA GLY A 79 -41.90 4.66 2.34
C GLY A 79 -43.10 5.56 2.61
N GLY A 80 -43.02 6.38 3.66
CA GLY A 80 -44.03 7.41 3.93
C GLY A 80 -44.00 8.55 2.90
N GLU A 81 -45.02 9.41 2.90
CA GLU A 81 -45.00 10.65 2.10
C GLU A 81 -43.74 11.47 2.42
N GLY A 82 -42.89 11.67 1.42
CA GLY A 82 -41.64 12.44 1.54
C GLY A 82 -40.38 11.60 1.84
N GLU A 83 -40.51 10.33 2.22
CA GLU A 83 -39.36 9.44 2.42
C GLU A 83 -38.78 8.93 1.10
N GLN A 84 -37.56 8.38 1.13
CA GLN A 84 -37.03 7.64 -0.01
C GLN A 84 -37.72 6.28 -0.15
N PRO A 85 -38.06 5.85 -1.37
CA PRO A 85 -38.67 4.55 -1.60
C PRO A 85 -37.68 3.43 -1.30
N ARG A 86 -38.04 2.55 -0.35
CA ARG A 86 -37.30 1.31 -0.08
C ARG A 86 -37.89 0.21 -0.95
N LEU A 87 -37.10 -0.28 -1.90
CA LEU A 87 -37.53 -1.35 -2.80
C LEU A 87 -37.34 -2.70 -2.14
N LEU A 88 -38.37 -3.54 -2.23
CA LEU A 88 -38.36 -4.89 -1.67
C LEU A 88 -38.84 -5.90 -2.71
N ILE A 89 -38.33 -7.13 -2.55
CA ILE A 89 -38.83 -8.29 -3.27
C ILE A 89 -39.30 -9.35 -2.27
N SER A 90 -40.46 -9.94 -2.50
CA SER A 90 -41.04 -10.96 -1.60
C SER A 90 -41.71 -12.11 -2.34
N SER A 91 -41.66 -13.29 -1.74
CA SER A 91 -42.45 -14.46 -2.13
C SER A 91 -42.74 -15.28 -0.87
N ASN A 92 -44.02 -15.56 -0.62
CA ASN A 92 -44.49 -16.22 0.62
C ASN A 92 -43.94 -15.53 1.89
N ASP A 93 -43.24 -16.28 2.76
CA ASP A 93 -42.63 -15.78 4.01
C ASP A 93 -41.23 -15.15 3.81
N GLN A 94 -40.71 -15.15 2.57
CA GLN A 94 -39.40 -14.57 2.28
C GLN A 94 -39.55 -13.13 1.78
N ARG A 95 -38.75 -12.25 2.38
CA ARG A 95 -38.74 -10.82 2.08
C ARG A 95 -37.31 -10.30 2.12
N LEU A 96 -36.90 -9.59 1.07
CA LEU A 96 -35.56 -9.06 0.92
C LEU A 96 -35.59 -7.58 0.53
N ASN A 97 -34.65 -6.83 1.08
CA ASN A 97 -34.38 -5.46 0.64
C ASN A 97 -33.57 -5.51 -0.65
N LEU A 98 -34.02 -4.80 -1.67
CA LEU A 98 -33.25 -4.59 -2.88
C LEU A 98 -32.24 -3.45 -2.67
N PRO A 99 -31.13 -3.45 -3.44
CA PRO A 99 -30.29 -2.27 -3.59
C PRO A 99 -31.10 -1.03 -4.01
N ASP A 100 -30.52 0.15 -3.78
CA ASP A 100 -31.17 1.40 -4.18
C ASP A 100 -31.20 1.54 -5.71
N PHE A 101 -32.34 1.24 -6.33
CA PHE A 101 -32.56 1.44 -7.76
C PHE A 101 -33.36 2.71 -8.08
N THR A 102 -33.40 3.69 -7.18
CA THR A 102 -34.12 4.96 -7.41
C THR A 102 -33.65 5.69 -8.67
N ALA A 103 -32.41 5.48 -9.13
CA ALA A 103 -31.89 5.99 -10.40
C ALA A 103 -32.72 5.59 -11.65
N LEU A 104 -33.54 4.53 -11.52
CA LEU A 104 -34.51 4.08 -12.54
C LEU A 104 -35.86 4.81 -12.48
N SER A 105 -36.14 5.58 -11.42
CA SER A 105 -37.42 6.27 -11.25
C SER A 105 -37.74 7.20 -12.43
N PRO A 106 -39.00 7.29 -12.89
CA PRO A 106 -39.38 8.29 -13.88
C PRO A 106 -39.27 9.72 -13.35
N ASP A 107 -39.36 9.92 -12.04
CA ASP A 107 -39.29 11.23 -11.41
C ASP A 107 -37.84 11.71 -11.27
N SER A 108 -37.56 12.90 -11.83
CA SER A 108 -36.23 13.51 -11.74
C SER A 108 -35.89 13.96 -10.32
N ALA A 109 -36.87 14.43 -9.54
CA ALA A 109 -36.60 14.94 -8.19
C ALA A 109 -36.15 13.79 -7.28
N THR A 110 -36.83 12.65 -7.34
CA THR A 110 -36.48 11.42 -6.63
C THR A 110 -35.06 10.94 -6.98
N ARG A 111 -34.71 10.91 -8.27
CA ARG A 111 -33.37 10.48 -8.72
C ARG A 111 -32.26 11.39 -8.23
N LEU A 112 -32.45 12.70 -8.37
CA LEU A 112 -31.45 13.67 -7.95
C LEU A 112 -31.28 13.66 -6.43
N ARG A 113 -32.37 13.56 -5.67
CA ARG A 113 -32.32 13.43 -4.20
C ARG A 113 -31.55 12.19 -3.76
N SER A 114 -31.79 11.03 -4.35
CA SER A 114 -31.00 9.82 -4.04
C SER A 114 -29.53 10.00 -4.40
N LEU A 115 -29.21 10.55 -5.57
CA LEU A 115 -27.82 10.84 -5.93
C LEU A 115 -27.13 11.72 -4.88
N GLU A 116 -27.75 12.83 -4.46
CA GLU A 116 -27.12 13.73 -3.47
C GLU A 116 -26.93 13.05 -2.11
N GLU A 117 -27.93 12.31 -1.64
CA GLU A 117 -27.87 11.61 -0.35
C GLU A 117 -26.81 10.51 -0.38
N ALA A 118 -26.79 9.67 -1.42
CA ALA A 118 -25.80 8.61 -1.58
C ALA A 118 -24.40 9.17 -1.79
N ALA A 119 -24.24 10.22 -2.62
CA ALA A 119 -22.94 10.85 -2.88
C ALA A 119 -22.36 11.47 -1.60
N SER A 120 -23.21 12.15 -0.81
CA SER A 120 -22.83 12.70 0.49
C SER A 120 -22.54 11.61 1.52
N ASP A 121 -23.19 10.45 1.46
CA ASP A 121 -22.94 9.39 2.44
C ASP A 121 -21.54 8.75 2.29
N VAL A 122 -21.03 8.66 1.05
CA VAL A 122 -19.76 7.96 0.76
C VAL A 122 -18.62 8.86 0.29
N ASN A 123 -18.79 10.18 0.37
CA ASN A 123 -17.85 11.18 -0.15
C ASN A 123 -17.53 10.99 -1.64
N LEU A 124 -18.57 10.87 -2.48
CA LEU A 124 -18.38 10.69 -3.91
C LEU A 124 -17.78 11.98 -4.53
N PRO A 125 -16.68 11.88 -5.31
CA PRO A 125 -16.04 13.05 -5.93
C PRO A 125 -17.00 13.92 -6.75
N THR A 126 -16.82 15.24 -6.68
CA THR A 126 -17.72 16.21 -7.31
C THR A 126 -17.84 16.04 -8.82
N ASN A 127 -16.76 15.64 -9.51
CA ASN A 127 -16.77 15.36 -10.94
C ASN A 127 -17.66 14.16 -11.29
N ALA A 128 -17.57 13.06 -10.54
CA ALA A 128 -18.42 11.88 -10.71
C ALA A 128 -19.88 12.21 -10.42
N THR A 129 -20.15 12.92 -9.32
CA THR A 129 -21.51 13.39 -8.96
C THR A 129 -22.08 14.31 -10.04
N ALA A 130 -21.29 15.24 -10.57
CA ALA A 130 -21.73 16.16 -11.62
C ALA A 130 -22.06 15.43 -12.94
N ALA A 131 -21.26 14.42 -13.32
CA ALA A 131 -21.50 13.60 -14.50
C ALA A 131 -22.85 12.86 -14.40
N TRP A 132 -23.10 12.18 -13.28
CA TRP A 132 -24.38 11.48 -13.08
C TRP A 132 -25.56 12.43 -12.90
N ARG A 133 -25.38 13.57 -12.24
CA ARG A 133 -26.41 14.62 -12.15
C ARG A 133 -26.85 15.10 -13.54
N ALA A 134 -25.91 15.26 -14.47
CA ALA A 134 -26.22 15.68 -15.84
C ALA A 134 -27.08 14.66 -16.61
N ILE A 135 -26.93 13.36 -16.31
CA ILE A 135 -27.74 12.29 -16.89
C ILE A 135 -29.10 12.20 -16.17
N LEU A 136 -29.07 12.08 -14.83
CA LEU A 136 -30.25 11.90 -13.99
C LEU A 136 -31.20 13.11 -13.96
N SER A 137 -30.74 14.30 -14.31
CA SER A 137 -31.64 15.45 -14.51
C SER A 137 -32.46 15.38 -15.80
N LYS A 138 -32.04 14.58 -16.79
CA LYS A 138 -32.66 14.52 -18.12
C LYS A 138 -33.50 13.27 -18.34
N ARG A 139 -33.00 12.10 -17.92
CA ARG A 139 -33.66 10.80 -18.14
C ARG A 139 -33.20 9.75 -17.12
N SER A 140 -34.05 8.76 -16.85
CA SER A 140 -33.67 7.60 -16.02
C SER A 140 -32.52 6.82 -16.65
N LEU A 141 -31.84 6.01 -15.84
CA LEU A 141 -30.76 5.17 -16.34
C LEU A 141 -31.28 4.05 -17.25
N GLU A 142 -30.47 3.75 -18.25
CA GLU A 142 -30.57 2.54 -19.07
C GLU A 142 -30.04 1.34 -18.27
N ASP A 143 -30.48 0.13 -18.59
CA ASP A 143 -30.18 -1.09 -17.79
C ASP A 143 -28.68 -1.39 -17.70
N ASP A 144 -27.92 -1.03 -18.71
CA ASP A 144 -26.47 -1.16 -18.81
C ASP A 144 -25.70 -0.08 -18.04
N GLU A 145 -26.32 1.08 -17.77
CA GLU A 145 -25.71 2.16 -16.99
C GLU A 145 -25.77 1.91 -15.48
N VAL A 146 -26.69 1.06 -15.01
CA VAL A 146 -26.95 0.83 -13.58
C VAL A 146 -25.73 0.27 -12.84
N ASP A 147 -25.01 -0.69 -13.42
CA ASP A 147 -23.82 -1.22 -12.75
C ASP A 147 -22.67 -0.21 -12.71
N GLN A 148 -22.47 0.55 -13.79
CA GLN A 148 -21.50 1.63 -13.81
C GLN A 148 -21.81 2.66 -12.73
N PHE A 149 -23.08 3.08 -12.63
CA PHE A 149 -23.56 3.99 -11.59
C PHE A 149 -23.28 3.45 -10.18
N HIS A 150 -23.64 2.19 -9.90
CA HIS A 150 -23.38 1.60 -8.58
C HIS A 150 -21.89 1.43 -8.28
N SER A 151 -21.07 1.12 -9.29
CA SER A 151 -19.63 0.99 -9.14
C SER A 151 -18.98 2.28 -8.62
N GLU A 152 -19.55 3.44 -8.93
CA GLU A 152 -19.07 4.72 -8.41
C GLU A 152 -19.15 4.79 -6.88
N PHE A 153 -20.22 4.27 -6.28
CA PHE A 153 -20.39 4.29 -4.83
C PHE A 153 -19.61 3.18 -4.15
N ARG A 154 -19.49 2.01 -4.80
CA ARG A 154 -18.70 0.87 -4.29
C ARG A 154 -17.20 1.21 -4.20
N ASP A 155 -16.68 1.95 -5.18
CA ASP A 155 -15.27 2.33 -5.24
C ASP A 155 -14.98 3.59 -4.40
N THR A 156 -15.43 3.63 -3.15
CA THR A 156 -15.15 4.75 -2.23
C THR A 156 -14.52 4.24 -0.92
N PRO A 157 -13.62 5.00 -0.29
CA PRO A 157 -13.03 4.64 1.02
C PRO A 157 -14.09 4.31 2.07
N VAL A 158 -15.17 5.10 2.12
CA VAL A 158 -16.26 4.90 3.08
C VAL A 158 -16.97 3.57 2.86
N HIS A 159 -17.30 3.22 1.61
CA HIS A 159 -17.95 1.95 1.30
C HIS A 159 -17.04 0.77 1.63
N ILE A 160 -15.77 0.82 1.21
CA ILE A 160 -14.81 -0.27 1.47
C ILE A 160 -14.58 -0.46 2.96
N ALA A 161 -14.46 0.61 3.76
CA ALA A 161 -14.35 0.50 5.22
C ALA A 161 -15.58 -0.20 5.84
N ARG A 162 -16.79 0.14 5.38
CA ARG A 162 -18.03 -0.52 5.84
C ARG A 162 -18.08 -2.00 5.44
N SER A 163 -17.65 -2.33 4.23
CA SER A 163 -17.61 -3.72 3.73
C SER A 163 -16.61 -4.55 4.53
N ILE A 164 -15.39 -4.04 4.76
CA ILE A 164 -14.37 -4.69 5.60
C ILE A 164 -14.92 -4.94 7.01
N ARG A 165 -15.53 -3.94 7.65
CA ARG A 165 -16.15 -4.08 8.97
C ARG A 165 -17.22 -5.17 8.98
N ALA A 166 -18.10 -5.19 7.97
CA ALA A 166 -19.19 -6.16 7.88
C ALA A 166 -18.66 -7.60 7.68
N GLU A 167 -17.59 -7.78 6.92
CA GLU A 167 -16.92 -9.07 6.73
C GLU A 167 -16.24 -9.56 8.01
N ILE A 168 -15.46 -8.70 8.67
CA ILE A 168 -14.81 -9.01 9.94
C ILE A 168 -15.83 -9.42 11.00
N GLN A 169 -16.97 -8.73 11.08
CA GLN A 169 -18.06 -9.09 12.01
C GLN A 169 -18.69 -10.46 11.72
N LYS A 170 -18.63 -10.93 10.46
CA LYS A 170 -19.08 -12.28 10.07
C LYS A 170 -18.00 -13.35 10.26
N GLY A 171 -16.76 -12.95 10.59
CA GLY A 171 -15.62 -13.86 10.63
C GLY A 171 -15.15 -14.31 9.24
N GLU A 172 -15.48 -13.55 8.20
CA GLU A 172 -15.10 -13.80 6.82
C GLU A 172 -14.10 -12.74 6.38
N SER A 173 -13.11 -13.09 5.55
CA SER A 173 -12.25 -12.12 4.88
C SER A 173 -11.49 -12.77 3.73
N SER A 174 -11.13 -11.97 2.73
CA SER A 174 -10.27 -12.38 1.63
C SER A 174 -9.30 -11.26 1.27
N ALA A 175 -8.16 -11.59 0.64
CA ALA A 175 -7.23 -10.57 0.18
C ALA A 175 -7.90 -9.57 -0.79
N SER A 176 -8.79 -10.05 -1.66
CA SER A 176 -9.52 -9.22 -2.63
C SER A 176 -10.59 -8.31 -2.02
N SER A 177 -11.14 -8.68 -0.85
CA SER A 177 -12.10 -7.83 -0.15
C SER A 177 -11.42 -6.80 0.74
N LEU A 178 -10.27 -7.15 1.33
CA LEU A 178 -9.43 -6.20 2.06
C LEU A 178 -8.69 -5.23 1.12
N VAL A 179 -8.34 -5.66 -0.09
CA VAL A 179 -7.54 -4.86 -1.04
C VAL A 179 -8.26 -4.83 -2.40
N PRO A 180 -9.04 -3.79 -2.67
CA PRO A 180 -9.76 -3.65 -3.95
C PRO A 180 -8.79 -3.56 -5.12
N SER A 181 -9.14 -4.12 -6.28
CA SER A 181 -8.35 -4.02 -7.52
C SER A 181 -8.62 -2.74 -8.34
N SER A 182 -9.40 -1.80 -7.80
CA SER A 182 -9.84 -0.60 -8.51
C SER A 182 -8.84 0.56 -8.35
N ARG A 183 -8.25 1.02 -9.46
CA ARG A 183 -7.42 2.24 -9.47
C ARG A 183 -8.23 3.48 -9.04
N ARG A 184 -9.50 3.53 -9.45
CA ARG A 184 -10.43 4.60 -9.12
C ARG A 184 -10.66 4.69 -7.60
N TYR A 185 -10.80 3.54 -6.94
CA TYR A 185 -10.88 3.47 -5.48
C TYR A 185 -9.66 4.10 -4.82
N PHE A 186 -8.44 3.68 -5.17
CA PHE A 186 -7.24 4.22 -4.55
C PHE A 186 -7.01 5.69 -4.87
N THR A 187 -7.38 6.15 -6.05
CA THR A 187 -7.35 7.57 -6.40
C THR A 187 -8.24 8.40 -5.47
N ARG A 188 -9.34 7.83 -4.98
CA ARG A 188 -10.23 8.47 -3.99
C ARG A 188 -9.75 8.30 -2.56
N LEU A 189 -8.87 7.34 -2.31
CA LEU A 189 -8.24 7.14 -1.01
C LEU A 189 -7.06 8.09 -0.81
N VAL A 190 -6.25 8.32 -1.84
CA VAL A 190 -4.99 9.08 -1.70
C VAL A 190 -4.86 10.34 -2.54
N GLY A 191 -5.76 10.59 -3.49
CA GLY A 191 -5.63 11.66 -4.48
C GLY A 191 -5.21 11.13 -5.86
N GLU A 192 -5.19 11.99 -6.88
CA GLU A 192 -4.66 11.64 -8.22
C GLU A 192 -3.14 11.81 -8.27
N TYR A 193 -2.43 10.91 -8.94
CA TYR A 193 -1.02 11.12 -9.25
C TYR A 193 -0.88 12.17 -10.36
N ASP A 194 -0.18 13.26 -10.07
CA ASP A 194 0.00 14.42 -10.94
C ASP A 194 1.34 14.42 -11.72
N GLY A 195 2.12 13.35 -11.64
CA GLY A 195 3.45 13.28 -12.23
C GLY A 195 4.57 13.80 -11.34
N SER A 196 4.29 14.10 -10.07
CA SER A 196 5.27 14.53 -9.07
C SER A 196 6.48 13.61 -8.96
N SER A 197 7.67 14.21 -8.90
CA SER A 197 8.94 13.47 -8.83
C SER A 197 9.32 13.01 -7.43
N SER A 198 8.65 13.52 -6.40
CA SER A 198 8.88 13.24 -5.00
C SER A 198 7.60 13.36 -4.18
N ILE A 199 7.62 12.82 -2.96
CA ILE A 199 6.49 12.95 -2.02
C ILE A 199 6.23 14.41 -1.61
N ARG A 200 7.28 15.25 -1.59
CA ARG A 200 7.16 16.67 -1.25
C ARG A 200 6.43 17.45 -2.33
N ASP A 201 6.79 17.21 -3.60
CA ASP A 201 6.11 17.83 -4.75
C ASP A 201 4.63 17.41 -4.78
N TYR A 202 4.37 16.12 -4.54
CA TYR A 202 3.02 15.58 -4.48
C TYR A 202 2.20 16.22 -3.36
N ALA A 203 2.79 16.36 -2.16
CA ALA A 203 2.10 16.89 -1.00
C ALA A 203 1.57 18.32 -1.24
N VAL A 204 2.39 19.21 -1.78
CA VAL A 204 1.99 20.60 -2.09
C VAL A 204 1.21 20.76 -3.39
N GLY A 205 1.06 19.68 -4.17
CA GLY A 205 0.33 19.63 -5.43
C GLY A 205 -1.01 18.91 -5.29
N ALA A 206 -1.13 17.73 -5.92
CA ALA A 206 -2.35 16.93 -5.85
C ALA A 206 -2.75 16.49 -4.44
N GLY A 207 -1.80 16.26 -3.53
CA GLY A 207 -2.06 15.88 -2.15
C GLY A 207 -2.84 16.94 -1.38
N GLN A 208 -2.40 18.20 -1.43
CA GLN A 208 -3.09 19.34 -0.81
C GLN A 208 -4.50 19.49 -1.37
N ASN A 209 -4.66 19.51 -2.70
CA ASN A 209 -5.97 19.61 -3.35
C ASN A 209 -6.92 18.48 -2.92
N PHE A 210 -6.41 17.26 -2.77
CA PHE A 210 -7.18 16.13 -2.29
C PHE A 210 -7.65 16.34 -0.84
N MET A 211 -6.74 16.72 0.07
CA MET A 211 -7.06 16.95 1.48
C MET A 211 -8.06 18.10 1.66
N GLU A 212 -7.92 19.19 0.91
CA GLU A 212 -8.92 20.28 0.90
C GLU A 212 -10.30 19.79 0.45
N GLY A 213 -10.35 18.96 -0.60
CA GLY A 213 -11.57 18.34 -1.09
C GLY A 213 -12.24 17.47 -0.02
N VAL A 214 -11.48 16.58 0.63
CA VAL A 214 -11.97 15.69 1.68
C VAL A 214 -12.42 16.48 2.92
N ALA A 215 -11.67 17.49 3.35
CA ALA A 215 -12.03 18.37 4.46
C ALA A 215 -13.31 19.19 4.19
N SER A 216 -13.65 19.41 2.91
CA SER A 216 -14.85 20.16 2.52
C SER A 216 -16.16 19.37 2.60
N TRP A 217 -16.09 18.05 2.62
CA TRP A 217 -17.26 17.18 2.62
C TRP A 217 -18.01 17.16 3.95
N ARG A 218 -17.33 16.71 5.01
CA ARG A 218 -17.82 16.67 6.41
C ARG A 218 -16.61 16.92 7.29
N PRO A 219 -16.49 18.06 8.00
CA PRO A 219 -15.23 18.44 8.65
C PRO A 219 -14.62 17.35 9.54
N TYR A 220 -15.43 16.74 10.42
CA TYR A 220 -15.01 15.65 11.29
C TYR A 220 -14.53 14.41 10.52
N ASP A 221 -15.35 13.87 9.60
CA ASP A 221 -15.01 12.66 8.84
C ASP A 221 -13.83 12.92 7.90
N GLY A 222 -13.81 14.10 7.27
CA GLY A 222 -12.77 14.53 6.35
C GLY A 222 -11.41 14.70 7.02
N PHE A 223 -11.37 15.22 8.25
CA PHE A 223 -10.14 15.24 9.05
C PHE A 223 -9.62 13.82 9.31
N LEU A 224 -10.47 12.91 9.80
CA LEU A 224 -10.09 11.52 10.07
C LEU A 224 -9.67 10.75 8.82
N SER A 225 -10.24 11.09 7.65
CA SER A 225 -9.84 10.52 6.36
C SER A 225 -8.51 11.07 5.88
N SER A 226 -8.25 12.37 6.06
CA SER A 226 -6.97 12.99 5.66
C SER A 226 -5.78 12.39 6.41
N LEU A 227 -5.98 11.95 7.66
CA LEU A 227 -4.94 11.33 8.47
C LEU A 227 -4.45 9.96 7.94
N PHE A 228 -5.17 9.31 7.01
CA PHE A 228 -4.63 8.13 6.32
C PHE A 228 -3.40 8.45 5.45
N LEU A 229 -3.17 9.73 5.11
CA LEU A 229 -2.01 10.19 4.35
C LEU A 229 -0.84 10.59 5.24
N SER A 230 -0.85 10.26 6.53
CA SER A 230 0.18 10.67 7.48
C SER A 230 1.50 9.91 7.35
N THR A 231 1.78 9.33 6.18
CA THR A 231 2.99 8.54 5.90
C THR A 231 4.26 9.39 5.82
N HIS A 232 4.14 10.69 5.60
CA HIS A 232 5.28 11.59 5.55
C HIS A 232 4.90 12.97 6.10
N SER A 233 5.84 13.64 6.76
CA SER A 233 5.60 14.95 7.43
C SER A 233 5.18 16.06 6.46
N ALA A 234 5.58 15.99 5.19
CA ALA A 234 5.12 16.92 4.16
C ALA A 234 3.60 16.79 3.90
N LEU A 235 3.01 15.61 4.06
CA LEU A 235 1.56 15.43 3.90
C LEU A 235 0.79 15.91 5.14
N THR A 236 1.30 15.63 6.34
CA THR A 236 0.65 16.09 7.58
C THR A 236 0.69 17.61 7.73
N ALA A 237 1.70 18.27 7.13
CA ALA A 237 1.74 19.72 7.02
C ALA A 237 0.56 20.32 6.23
N GLU A 238 -0.05 19.56 5.32
CA GLU A 238 -1.16 20.02 4.48
C GLU A 238 -2.55 19.64 5.04
N VAL A 239 -2.61 18.90 6.16
CA VAL A 239 -3.88 18.56 6.81
C VAL A 239 -4.47 19.81 7.46
N GLY A 240 -5.58 20.32 6.93
CA GLY A 240 -6.30 21.47 7.48
C GLY A 240 -7.17 21.11 8.70
N VAL A 241 -7.26 22.04 9.65
CA VAL A 241 -8.11 21.90 10.86
C VAL A 241 -9.08 23.07 11.04
N GLU A 242 -9.03 24.06 10.16
CA GLU A 242 -9.72 25.36 10.30
C GLU A 242 -11.24 25.22 10.27
N ARG A 243 -11.75 24.10 9.74
CA ARG A 243 -13.17 23.79 9.62
C ARG A 243 -13.72 22.99 10.81
N LEU A 244 -12.87 22.56 11.74
CA LEU A 244 -13.28 21.84 12.94
C LEU A 244 -13.58 22.83 14.06
N ASP A 245 -14.73 22.64 14.73
CA ASP A 245 -14.99 23.31 15.99
C ASP A 245 -14.26 22.59 17.16
N ASP A 246 -14.22 23.25 18.31
CA ASP A 246 -13.51 22.74 19.50
C ASP A 246 -14.06 21.40 20.00
N LYS A 247 -15.34 21.09 19.73
CA LYS A 247 -15.93 19.80 20.14
C LYS A 247 -15.53 18.69 19.19
N ASP A 248 -15.58 18.95 17.89
CA ASP A 248 -15.24 17.98 16.86
C ASP A 248 -13.75 17.64 16.89
N ILE A 249 -12.87 18.60 17.19
CA ILE A 249 -11.44 18.32 17.32
C ILE A 249 -11.14 17.43 18.53
N VAL A 250 -11.70 17.74 19.71
CA VAL A 250 -11.54 16.89 20.91
C VAL A 250 -12.06 15.49 20.63
N ARG A 251 -13.27 15.39 20.06
CA ARG A 251 -13.89 14.12 19.68
C ARG A 251 -13.01 13.32 18.71
N ALA A 252 -12.38 13.96 17.73
CA ALA A 252 -11.53 13.29 16.76
C ALA A 252 -10.28 12.73 17.43
N PHE A 253 -9.63 13.50 18.30
CA PHE A 253 -8.46 13.03 19.05
C PHE A 253 -8.80 11.91 20.04
N GLU A 254 -9.93 11.98 20.74
CA GLU A 254 -10.42 10.90 21.60
C GLU A 254 -10.71 9.62 20.80
N PHE A 255 -11.36 9.76 19.63
CA PHE A 255 -11.57 8.63 18.73
C PHE A 255 -10.25 7.96 18.33
N LEU A 256 -9.21 8.72 18.04
CA LEU A 256 -7.89 8.18 17.65
C LEU A 256 -7.16 7.51 18.81
N VAL A 257 -7.35 7.99 20.05
CA VAL A 257 -6.84 7.31 21.26
C VAL A 257 -7.52 5.95 21.46
N GLU A 258 -8.83 5.84 21.20
CA GLU A 258 -9.58 4.61 21.45
C GLU A 258 -9.54 3.61 20.29
N ARG A 259 -9.54 4.11 19.05
CA ARG A 259 -9.80 3.32 17.83
C ARG A 259 -8.90 3.69 16.65
N GLY A 260 -7.89 4.53 16.86
CA GLY A 260 -7.00 4.97 15.79
C GLY A 260 -6.09 3.86 15.28
N ASP A 261 -5.84 3.87 13.97
CA ASP A 261 -4.72 3.17 13.35
C ASP A 261 -3.40 3.89 13.63
N ARG A 262 -2.27 3.18 13.58
CA ARG A 262 -0.95 3.73 13.95
C ARG A 262 -0.60 4.96 13.12
N LEU A 263 -0.87 4.91 11.82
CA LEU A 263 -0.54 5.98 10.88
C LEU A 263 -1.29 7.28 11.22
N SER A 264 -2.58 7.18 11.49
CA SER A 264 -3.42 8.32 11.82
C SER A 264 -3.14 8.86 13.22
N GLN A 265 -2.76 8.01 14.17
CA GLN A 265 -2.29 8.44 15.49
C GLN A 265 -1.01 9.29 15.37
N LEU A 266 -0.05 8.87 14.55
CA LEU A 266 1.16 9.65 14.27
C LEU A 266 0.81 11.02 13.66
N GLY A 267 -0.05 11.03 12.63
CA GLY A 267 -0.48 12.26 11.99
C GLY A 267 -1.22 13.21 12.93
N ALA A 268 -2.06 12.69 13.82
CA ALA A 268 -2.74 13.47 14.82
C ALA A 268 -1.77 14.14 15.80
N VAL A 269 -0.69 13.47 16.17
CA VAL A 269 0.34 14.10 17.02
C VAL A 269 1.05 15.22 16.25
N GLU A 270 1.49 14.98 15.02
CA GLU A 270 2.17 16.00 14.21
C GLU A 270 1.30 17.24 13.96
N VAL A 271 0.02 17.03 13.61
CA VAL A 271 -0.95 18.10 13.41
C VAL A 271 -1.30 18.78 14.73
N GLY A 272 -1.51 18.01 15.80
CA GLY A 272 -1.90 18.52 17.10
C GLY A 272 -0.84 19.40 17.75
N LEU A 273 0.45 19.03 17.65
CA LEU A 273 1.56 19.86 18.14
C LEU A 273 1.63 21.22 17.44
N ARG A 274 1.28 21.29 16.15
CA ARG A 274 1.24 22.54 15.39
C ARG A 274 0.18 23.50 15.92
N ILE A 275 -0.99 22.98 16.31
CA ILE A 275 -2.17 23.77 16.66
C ILE A 275 -2.41 23.89 18.18
N LEU A 276 -1.59 23.22 18.99
CA LEU A 276 -1.72 23.16 20.45
C LEU A 276 -1.90 24.52 21.13
N PRO A 277 -1.24 25.63 20.70
CA PRO A 277 -1.44 26.94 21.33
C PRO A 277 -2.87 27.48 21.18
N GLU A 278 -3.57 27.08 20.11
CA GLU A 278 -4.93 27.52 19.75
C GLU A 278 -6.00 26.55 20.26
N ARG A 279 -5.59 25.31 20.57
CA ARG A 279 -6.44 24.18 20.97
C ARG A 279 -5.82 23.41 22.15
N PRO A 280 -5.59 24.05 23.31
CA PRO A 280 -4.94 23.39 24.45
C PRO A 280 -5.70 22.17 24.98
N GLU A 281 -7.01 22.06 24.72
CA GLU A 281 -7.88 20.97 25.15
C GLU A 281 -7.48 19.58 24.61
N ILE A 282 -6.69 19.50 23.53
CA ILE A 282 -6.24 18.22 22.96
C ILE A 282 -4.98 17.67 23.63
N GLU A 283 -4.33 18.43 24.53
CA GLU A 283 -3.02 18.09 25.10
C GLU A 283 -3.00 16.71 25.78
N ALA A 284 -4.02 16.40 26.58
CA ALA A 284 -4.14 15.10 27.24
C ALA A 284 -4.30 13.94 26.25
N SER A 285 -4.94 14.18 25.10
CA SER A 285 -5.01 13.18 24.03
C SER A 285 -3.68 13.02 23.32
N LEU A 286 -2.91 14.10 23.12
CA LEU A 286 -1.56 14.02 22.55
C LEU A 286 -0.62 13.17 23.41
N VAL A 287 -0.62 13.36 24.73
CA VAL A 287 0.17 12.53 25.65
C VAL A 287 -0.19 11.06 25.45
N ARG A 288 -1.48 10.70 25.52
CA ARG A 288 -1.93 9.30 25.35
C ARG A 288 -1.54 8.71 24.00
N LEU A 289 -1.65 9.47 22.90
CA LEU A 289 -1.26 9.00 21.57
C LEU A 289 0.23 8.71 21.48
N VAL A 290 1.08 9.61 22.01
CA VAL A 290 2.52 9.44 22.03
C VAL A 290 2.91 8.22 22.88
N GLU A 291 2.31 8.05 24.05
CA GLU A 291 2.53 6.89 24.91
C GLU A 291 2.10 5.58 24.23
N GLN A 292 0.95 5.55 23.57
CA GLN A 292 0.50 4.37 22.83
C GLN A 292 1.45 3.96 21.69
N ILE A 293 2.09 4.92 21.03
CA ILE A 293 3.11 4.66 19.99
C ILE A 293 4.43 4.21 20.64
N ARG A 294 4.86 4.90 21.70
CA ARG A 294 6.09 4.62 22.45
C ARG A 294 6.07 3.22 23.07
N ASP A 295 4.97 2.85 23.69
CA ASP A 295 4.83 1.67 24.55
C ASP A 295 4.34 0.43 23.80
N ASP A 296 4.03 0.52 22.50
CA ASP A 296 3.65 -0.64 21.69
C ASP A 296 4.78 -1.67 21.67
N ASP A 297 4.59 -2.81 22.33
CA ASP A 297 5.52 -3.93 22.30
C ASP A 297 5.36 -4.67 20.97
N VAL A 298 6.33 -4.53 20.06
CA VAL A 298 6.29 -5.10 18.71
C VAL A 298 6.23 -6.63 18.67
N ASP A 299 6.67 -7.28 19.75
CA ASP A 299 6.60 -8.73 19.89
C ASP A 299 5.32 -9.19 20.60
N GLY A 300 4.57 -8.25 21.18
CA GLY A 300 3.32 -8.51 21.90
C GLY A 300 2.17 -8.92 20.97
N SER A 301 1.27 -9.77 21.47
CA SER A 301 0.09 -10.25 20.73
C SER A 301 -0.95 -9.17 20.43
N MET A 302 -0.83 -7.99 21.05
CA MET A 302 -1.70 -6.82 20.82
C MET A 302 -0.96 -5.69 20.07
N SER A 303 0.20 -5.98 19.48
CA SER A 303 1.01 -4.96 18.80
C SER A 303 0.27 -4.36 17.61
N GLY A 304 0.08 -3.05 17.65
CA GLY A 304 -0.43 -2.30 16.52
C GLY A 304 0.61 -2.16 15.40
N PHE A 305 1.91 -2.11 15.70
CA PHE A 305 2.94 -2.07 14.66
C PHE A 305 3.10 -3.40 13.93
N LYS A 306 3.00 -4.54 14.63
CA LYS A 306 3.00 -5.87 14.02
C LYS A 306 1.87 -6.03 13.00
N LEU A 307 0.65 -5.65 13.40
CA LEU A 307 -0.51 -5.67 12.53
C LEU A 307 -0.36 -4.70 11.34
N PHE A 308 0.08 -3.47 11.59
CA PHE A 308 0.26 -2.47 10.54
C PHE A 308 1.30 -2.89 9.50
N SER A 309 2.45 -3.42 9.95
CA SER A 309 3.49 -4.01 9.10
C SER A 309 2.94 -5.11 8.20
N ALA A 310 2.23 -6.09 8.79
CA ALA A 310 1.66 -7.20 8.04
C ALA A 310 0.59 -6.75 7.02
N LEU A 311 -0.25 -5.77 7.39
CA LEU A 311 -1.24 -5.18 6.50
C LEU A 311 -0.58 -4.41 5.34
N PHE A 312 0.48 -3.65 5.60
CA PHE A 312 1.22 -2.98 4.54
C PHE A 312 1.80 -3.99 3.54
N ILE A 313 2.43 -5.06 4.02
CA ILE A 313 2.98 -6.13 3.18
C ILE A 313 1.86 -6.81 2.36
N LEU A 314 0.72 -7.09 2.98
CA LEU A 314 -0.45 -7.68 2.32
C LEU A 314 -0.95 -6.78 1.17
N VAL A 315 -1.19 -5.51 1.47
CA VAL A 315 -1.74 -4.54 0.52
C VAL A 315 -0.75 -4.32 -0.62
N ASP A 316 0.48 -3.96 -0.29
CA ASP A 316 1.50 -3.62 -1.27
C ASP A 316 1.83 -4.81 -2.20
N GLY A 317 1.87 -6.03 -1.65
CA GLY A 317 2.00 -7.25 -2.43
C GLY A 317 0.79 -7.55 -3.30
N GLU A 318 -0.44 -7.29 -2.86
CA GLU A 318 -1.63 -7.45 -3.72
C GLU A 318 -1.70 -6.42 -4.85
N LEU A 319 -1.27 -5.17 -4.59
CA LEU A 319 -1.12 -4.15 -5.64
C LEU A 319 -0.07 -4.57 -6.67
N SER A 320 1.05 -5.13 -6.22
CA SER A 320 2.06 -5.67 -7.12
C SER A 320 1.53 -6.86 -7.94
N ARG A 321 0.82 -7.80 -7.32
CA ARG A 321 0.23 -8.96 -8.00
C ARG A 321 -0.71 -8.54 -9.12
N THR A 322 -1.54 -7.55 -8.87
CA THR A 322 -2.48 -6.98 -9.85
C THR A 322 -1.83 -5.99 -10.80
N ARG A 323 -0.55 -5.63 -10.57
CA ARG A 323 0.22 -4.60 -11.27
C ARG A 323 -0.49 -3.25 -11.27
N LEU A 324 -1.28 -2.98 -10.21
CA LEU A 324 -1.88 -1.68 -10.00
C LEU A 324 -0.76 -0.67 -9.76
N PHE A 325 -0.82 0.47 -10.44
CA PHE A 325 0.20 1.52 -10.41
C PHE A 325 1.57 1.13 -10.99
N ALA A 326 1.65 0.14 -11.88
CA ALA A 326 2.90 -0.18 -12.58
C ALA A 326 3.47 0.98 -13.43
N ASP A 327 2.64 1.97 -13.76
CA ASP A 327 2.97 3.21 -14.47
C ASP A 327 3.34 4.39 -13.53
N CYS A 328 3.20 4.23 -12.22
CA CYS A 328 3.53 5.25 -11.22
C CYS A 328 4.88 4.96 -10.54
N PRO A 329 5.51 5.97 -9.92
CA PRO A 329 6.69 5.75 -9.09
C PRO A 329 6.36 4.95 -7.81
N PRO A 330 7.33 4.21 -7.22
CA PRO A 330 7.08 3.37 -6.05
C PRO A 330 6.50 4.12 -4.84
N PHE A 331 6.95 5.35 -4.56
CA PHE A 331 6.42 6.14 -3.45
C PHE A 331 4.89 6.30 -3.53
N TYR A 332 4.33 6.53 -4.72
CA TYR A 332 2.90 6.74 -4.87
C TYR A 332 2.11 5.45 -4.61
N ARG A 333 2.63 4.33 -5.10
CA ARG A 333 2.08 2.99 -4.82
C ARG A 333 2.14 2.67 -3.32
N ARG A 334 3.27 2.94 -2.65
CA ARG A 334 3.41 2.73 -1.19
C ARG A 334 2.52 3.67 -0.37
N LEU A 335 2.30 4.90 -0.83
CA LEU A 335 1.32 5.81 -0.20
C LEU A 335 -0.08 5.20 -0.21
N ALA A 336 -0.52 4.70 -1.38
CA ALA A 336 -1.79 3.98 -1.51
C ALA A 336 -1.84 2.72 -0.62
N SER A 337 -0.74 1.96 -0.56
CA SER A 337 -0.65 0.75 0.27
C SER A 337 -0.76 1.06 1.76
N LEU A 338 -0.06 2.08 2.25
CA LEU A 338 -0.02 2.47 3.66
C LEU A 338 -1.34 3.11 4.10
N ALA A 339 -1.95 3.93 3.25
CA ALA A 339 -3.29 4.48 3.52
C ALA A 339 -4.34 3.37 3.64
N GLN A 340 -4.28 2.35 2.78
CA GLN A 340 -5.20 1.22 2.86
C GLN A 340 -4.91 0.30 4.05
N ALA A 341 -3.64 0.05 4.36
CA ALA A 341 -3.25 -0.68 5.57
C ALA A 341 -3.78 0.00 6.84
N ALA A 342 -3.69 1.33 6.90
CA ALA A 342 -4.24 2.14 7.98
C ALA A 342 -5.77 2.06 8.06
N LEU A 343 -6.47 2.11 6.92
CA LEU A 343 -7.92 1.93 6.85
C LEU A 343 -8.34 0.55 7.35
N ILE A 344 -7.70 -0.53 6.88
CA ILE A 344 -7.99 -1.89 7.35
C ILE A 344 -7.70 -1.98 8.85
N GLN A 345 -6.55 -1.48 9.32
CA GLN A 345 -6.19 -1.51 10.72
C GLN A 345 -7.28 -0.86 11.58
N ARG A 346 -7.74 0.34 11.22
CA ARG A 346 -8.80 1.05 11.94
C ARG A 346 -10.08 0.22 12.08
N GLU A 347 -10.46 -0.50 11.02
CA GLU A 347 -11.65 -1.36 11.03
C GLU A 347 -11.45 -2.65 11.85
N THR A 348 -10.20 -3.09 12.03
CA THR A 348 -9.86 -4.27 12.85
C THR A 348 -9.75 -3.97 14.36
N VAL A 349 -9.41 -2.74 14.78
CA VAL A 349 -9.21 -2.40 16.21
C VAL A 349 -10.44 -2.72 17.08
N ALA A 350 -11.64 -2.61 16.51
CA ALA A 350 -12.89 -2.86 17.22
C ALA A 350 -13.34 -4.35 17.20
N ALA A 351 -12.57 -5.25 16.57
CA ALA A 351 -12.94 -6.64 16.40
C ALA A 351 -11.99 -7.58 17.16
N PRO A 352 -12.49 -8.71 17.71
CA PRO A 352 -11.67 -9.71 18.35
C PRO A 352 -10.93 -10.54 17.29
N ILE A 353 -9.83 -10.01 16.75
CA ILE A 353 -8.95 -10.72 15.80
C ILE A 353 -7.74 -11.26 16.55
N GLU A 354 -7.39 -12.51 16.25
CA GLU A 354 -6.13 -13.11 16.68
C GLU A 354 -5.00 -12.59 15.77
N ILE A 355 -4.28 -11.58 16.26
CA ILE A 355 -3.33 -10.79 15.47
C ILE A 355 -2.20 -11.67 14.92
N ASP A 356 -1.73 -12.67 15.66
CA ASP A 356 -0.58 -13.48 15.24
C ASP A 356 -0.94 -14.35 14.03
N SER A 357 -2.06 -15.09 14.09
CA SER A 357 -2.56 -15.87 12.96
C SER A 357 -2.88 -14.98 11.75
N PHE A 358 -3.45 -13.80 11.97
CA PHE A 358 -3.74 -12.87 10.88
C PHE A 358 -2.46 -12.37 10.20
N CYS A 359 -1.45 -11.99 10.98
CA CYS A 359 -0.16 -11.55 10.46
C CYS A 359 0.56 -12.67 9.70
N GLU A 360 0.57 -13.89 10.24
CA GLU A 360 1.14 -15.05 9.57
C GLU A 360 0.44 -15.33 8.22
N TRP A 361 -0.90 -15.29 8.20
CA TRP A 361 -1.67 -15.41 6.97
C TRP A 361 -1.32 -14.32 5.95
N ALA A 362 -1.30 -13.06 6.38
CA ALA A 362 -0.99 -11.92 5.50
C ALA A 362 0.39 -12.06 4.83
N LEU A 363 1.41 -12.43 5.62
CA LEU A 363 2.77 -12.64 5.15
C LEU A 363 2.87 -13.85 4.20
N ASN A 364 2.19 -14.95 4.51
CA ASN A 364 2.20 -16.15 3.65
C ASN A 364 1.49 -15.92 2.31
N VAL A 365 0.46 -15.07 2.28
CA VAL A 365 -0.34 -14.85 1.07
C VAL A 365 0.34 -13.86 0.11
N ARG A 366 1.04 -12.84 0.61
CA ARG A 366 1.63 -11.77 -0.25
C ARG A 366 3.08 -11.38 0.04
N GLY A 367 3.74 -11.98 1.02
CA GLY A 367 5.10 -11.63 1.42
C GLY A 367 6.12 -11.71 0.28
N GLU A 368 6.12 -12.81 -0.49
CA GLU A 368 7.04 -12.98 -1.64
C GLU A 368 6.83 -11.88 -2.69
N GLN A 369 5.57 -11.62 -3.06
CA GLN A 369 5.20 -10.62 -4.05
C GLN A 369 5.63 -9.20 -3.62
N PHE A 370 5.35 -8.83 -2.37
CA PHE A 370 5.81 -7.58 -1.78
C PHE A 370 7.33 -7.47 -1.79
N TYR A 371 8.03 -8.51 -1.34
CA TYR A 371 9.47 -8.50 -1.16
C TYR A 371 10.19 -8.31 -2.49
N LEU A 372 9.78 -9.06 -3.52
CA LEU A 372 10.40 -9.00 -4.85
C LEU A 372 10.05 -7.70 -5.59
N GLN A 373 8.84 -7.18 -5.43
CA GLN A 373 8.49 -5.84 -5.90
C GLN A 373 9.37 -4.78 -5.26
N SER A 374 9.51 -4.81 -3.94
CA SER A 374 10.30 -3.83 -3.20
C SER A 374 11.78 -3.88 -3.58
N LEU A 375 12.36 -5.07 -3.81
CA LEU A 375 13.73 -5.21 -4.33
C LEU A 375 13.88 -4.66 -5.75
N ALA A 376 12.89 -4.87 -6.62
CA ALA A 376 12.91 -4.30 -7.96
C ALA A 376 12.79 -2.76 -7.93
N ASP A 377 11.96 -2.23 -7.04
CA ASP A 377 11.74 -0.79 -6.86
C ASP A 377 13.01 -0.07 -6.41
N MET A 378 13.95 -0.75 -5.74
CA MET A 378 15.25 -0.16 -5.35
C MET A 378 16.02 0.40 -6.56
N ARG A 379 15.75 -0.07 -7.78
CA ARG A 379 16.29 0.56 -9.00
C ARG A 379 15.95 2.05 -9.06
N LEU A 380 14.72 2.42 -8.71
CA LEU A 380 14.29 3.82 -8.66
C LEU A 380 14.55 4.44 -7.27
N GLU A 381 14.33 3.66 -6.22
CA GLU A 381 14.35 4.12 -4.82
C GLU A 381 15.38 3.35 -3.96
N PRO A 382 16.69 3.54 -4.19
CA PRO A 382 17.73 2.65 -3.69
C PRO A 382 17.94 2.69 -2.18
N ARG A 383 17.42 3.72 -1.50
CA ARG A 383 17.60 3.87 -0.05
C ARG A 383 16.54 3.13 0.76
N TRP A 384 15.41 2.76 0.14
CA TRP A 384 14.35 2.04 0.85
C TRP A 384 14.31 0.58 0.42
N LYS A 385 14.54 -0.33 1.37
CA LYS A 385 14.58 -1.78 1.16
C LYS A 385 13.40 -2.45 1.85
N PRO A 386 12.94 -3.64 1.40
CA PRO A 386 11.79 -4.31 1.99
C PRO A 386 11.93 -4.58 3.48
N ASP A 387 13.15 -4.83 4.00
CA ASP A 387 13.33 -5.10 5.43
C ASP A 387 12.91 -3.92 6.33
N PHE A 388 12.76 -2.70 5.76
CA PHE A 388 12.24 -1.56 6.50
C PHE A 388 10.73 -1.58 6.73
N SER A 389 10.02 -2.56 6.14
CA SER A 389 8.63 -2.80 6.49
C SER A 389 8.47 -3.54 7.81
N GLU A 390 9.53 -4.06 8.42
CA GLU A 390 9.44 -4.75 9.72
C GLU A 390 8.85 -3.84 10.79
N ALA A 391 7.98 -4.42 11.65
CA ALA A 391 7.28 -3.68 12.71
C ALA A 391 8.22 -2.86 13.62
N SER A 392 9.38 -3.43 13.98
CA SER A 392 10.38 -2.74 14.81
C SER A 392 10.98 -1.51 14.10
N GLN A 393 11.22 -1.61 12.80
CA GLN A 393 11.75 -0.51 12.00
C GLN A 393 10.67 0.55 11.71
N MET A 394 9.43 0.14 11.43
CA MET A 394 8.30 1.08 11.31
C MET A 394 8.07 1.85 12.62
N LYS A 395 8.15 1.19 13.77
CA LYS A 395 8.10 1.86 15.08
C LYS A 395 9.24 2.87 15.22
N ALA A 396 10.47 2.49 14.86
CA ALA A 396 11.61 3.39 14.92
C ALA A 396 11.45 4.64 14.03
N ASP A 397 10.91 4.49 12.81
CA ASP A 397 10.55 5.61 11.92
C ASP A 397 9.54 6.56 12.60
N PHE A 398 8.49 6.00 13.21
CA PHE A 398 7.47 6.79 13.90
C PHE A 398 8.04 7.55 15.09
N LEU A 399 8.89 6.91 15.90
CA LEU A 399 9.58 7.56 17.01
C LEU A 399 10.48 8.70 16.51
N GLY A 400 11.23 8.49 15.43
CA GLY A 400 12.05 9.53 14.80
C GLY A 400 11.22 10.73 14.35
N ARG A 401 10.08 10.48 13.71
CA ARG A 401 9.15 11.54 13.29
C ARG A 401 8.55 12.31 14.47
N LEU A 402 8.15 11.62 15.53
CA LEU A 402 7.64 12.26 16.74
C LEU A 402 8.69 13.16 17.42
N MET A 403 9.96 12.75 17.44
CA MET A 403 11.03 13.62 17.95
C MET A 403 11.22 14.87 17.10
N ILE A 404 11.23 14.70 15.77
CA ILE A 404 11.38 15.82 14.84
C ILE A 404 10.22 16.79 15.03
N ALA A 405 8.99 16.29 15.12
CA ALA A 405 7.81 17.10 15.39
C ALA A 405 7.89 17.82 16.75
N GLY A 406 8.25 17.10 17.82
CA GLY A 406 8.44 17.65 19.16
C GLY A 406 9.48 18.78 19.19
N LYS A 407 10.59 18.62 18.45
CA LYS A 407 11.63 19.66 18.32
C LYS A 407 11.16 20.84 17.47
N ASN A 408 10.48 20.60 16.36
CA ASN A 408 9.99 21.65 15.46
C ASN A 408 8.93 22.54 16.14
N TYR A 409 8.10 21.93 17.00
CA TYR A 409 7.02 22.60 17.72
C TYR A 409 7.31 22.76 19.22
N GLU A 410 8.58 22.73 19.64
CA GLU A 410 8.96 22.80 21.07
C GLU A 410 8.36 24.04 21.76
N LYS A 411 8.29 25.17 21.05
CA LYS A 411 7.72 26.43 21.55
C LYS A 411 6.20 26.39 21.76
N ASN A 412 5.51 25.45 21.12
CA ASN A 412 4.07 25.29 21.25
C ASN A 412 3.69 24.44 22.48
N ILE A 413 4.64 23.70 23.04
CA ILE A 413 4.42 22.79 24.16
C ILE A 413 4.50 23.59 25.47
N GLY A 414 3.35 23.79 26.10
CA GLY A 414 3.24 24.55 27.36
C GLY A 414 3.39 23.70 28.63
N SER A 415 3.04 22.41 28.59
CA SER A 415 3.11 21.53 29.76
C SER A 415 4.47 20.88 29.96
N SER A 416 4.83 20.66 31.22
CA SER A 416 6.03 19.92 31.59
C SER A 416 5.95 18.43 31.21
N GLU A 417 4.75 17.85 31.15
CA GLU A 417 4.55 16.42 30.85
C GLU A 417 4.83 16.10 29.38
N LEU A 418 4.16 16.79 28.45
CA LEU A 418 4.36 16.57 27.02
C LEU A 418 5.79 16.95 26.59
N GLN A 419 6.36 17.98 27.22
CA GLN A 419 7.76 18.37 27.00
C GLN A 419 8.74 17.27 27.46
N ALA A 420 8.54 16.72 28.67
CA ALA A 420 9.36 15.63 29.19
C ALA A 420 9.26 14.37 28.31
N LEU A 421 8.07 14.09 27.78
CA LEU A 421 7.82 12.94 26.91
C LEU A 421 8.53 13.06 25.55
N LEU A 422 8.36 14.19 24.84
CA LEU A 422 8.85 14.36 23.48
C LEU A 422 10.30 14.83 23.37
N VAL A 423 10.71 15.73 24.27
CA VAL A 423 12.01 16.42 24.20
C VAL A 423 12.94 16.03 25.36
N GLY A 424 12.39 15.49 26.44
CA GLY A 424 13.16 15.05 27.59
C GLY A 424 14.13 13.90 27.27
N SER A 425 15.07 13.68 28.20
CA SER A 425 16.07 12.61 28.16
C SER A 425 15.91 11.60 29.29
N GLU A 426 14.83 11.70 30.07
CA GLU A 426 14.57 10.84 31.22
C GLU A 426 14.02 9.48 30.79
N ILE A 427 14.02 8.51 31.71
CA ILE A 427 13.41 7.19 31.51
C ILE A 427 11.91 7.41 31.24
N GLY A 428 11.42 6.90 30.11
CA GLY A 428 10.05 7.12 29.64
C GLY A 428 9.92 8.23 28.60
N SER A 429 10.96 9.01 28.32
CA SER A 429 10.97 9.90 27.14
C SER A 429 11.08 9.09 25.84
N LEU A 430 10.70 9.70 24.72
CA LEU A 430 10.95 9.12 23.39
C LEU A 430 12.44 8.84 23.17
N HIS A 431 13.32 9.73 23.63
CA HIS A 431 14.78 9.55 23.51
C HIS A 431 15.27 8.24 24.14
N SER A 432 14.64 7.81 25.24
CA SER A 432 15.02 6.57 25.94
C SER A 432 14.68 5.28 25.18
N GLN A 433 13.80 5.35 24.17
CA GLN A 433 13.34 4.19 23.38
C GLN A 433 14.07 4.05 22.04
N ILE A 434 15.00 4.95 21.72
CA ILE A 434 15.65 4.97 20.42
C ILE A 434 16.84 4.03 20.38
N GLU A 435 16.81 3.12 19.42
CA GLU A 435 17.96 2.32 19.03
C GLU A 435 18.62 2.95 17.80
N PHE A 436 19.72 3.68 17.99
CA PHE A 436 20.52 4.17 16.86
C PHE A 436 21.03 2.98 16.03
N PRO A 437 20.97 3.03 14.68
CA PRO A 437 20.60 4.17 13.83
C PRO A 437 19.15 4.19 13.31
N ARG A 438 18.29 3.28 13.78
CA ARG A 438 17.03 2.95 13.10
C ARG A 438 16.12 4.15 12.77
N PRO A 439 15.91 5.14 13.66
CA PRO A 439 15.04 6.29 13.35
C PRO A 439 15.57 7.25 12.27
N TYR A 440 16.84 7.09 11.85
CA TYR A 440 17.48 7.93 10.85
C TYR A 440 17.50 7.29 9.45
N PHE A 441 16.98 6.08 9.32
CA PHE A 441 16.76 5.45 8.02
C PHE A 441 15.62 6.15 7.27
N PRO A 442 15.63 6.12 5.93
CA PRO A 442 14.59 6.76 5.14
C PRO A 442 13.22 6.12 5.40
N GLY A 443 12.20 6.97 5.45
CA GLY A 443 10.81 6.53 5.50
C GLY A 443 10.37 5.84 4.21
N PRO A 444 9.20 5.18 4.19
CA PRO A 444 8.70 4.41 3.06
C PRO A 444 8.52 5.18 1.76
N LEU A 445 8.41 6.51 1.82
CA LEU A 445 8.21 7.39 0.66
C LEU A 445 9.47 8.19 0.29
N GLU A 446 10.59 7.95 0.96
CA GLU A 446 11.81 8.76 0.85
C GLU A 446 12.95 8.02 0.11
N GLY A 447 12.68 6.84 -0.45
CA GLY A 447 13.72 5.97 -1.01
C GLY A 447 14.46 6.56 -2.22
N GLN A 448 13.87 7.51 -2.93
CA GLN A 448 14.50 8.25 -4.04
C GLN A 448 15.33 9.44 -3.56
N GLU A 449 15.02 10.03 -2.39
CA GLU A 449 15.66 11.26 -1.93
C GLU A 449 17.15 11.01 -1.64
N THR A 450 18.03 11.92 -2.04
CA THR A 450 19.43 11.84 -1.59
C THR A 450 19.49 12.19 -0.11
N SER A 451 20.34 11.52 0.68
CA SER A 451 20.52 11.94 2.07
C SER A 451 20.99 13.41 2.09
N PRO A 452 20.31 14.29 2.83
CA PRO A 452 20.72 15.69 2.94
C PRO A 452 21.96 15.85 3.82
N ASN A 453 22.29 14.84 4.62
CA ASN A 453 23.36 14.92 5.62
C ASN A 453 24.70 14.53 4.99
N PRO A 454 25.71 15.44 4.94
CA PRO A 454 27.05 15.05 4.55
C PRO A 454 27.65 14.08 5.57
N LEU A 455 28.59 13.25 5.13
CA LEU A 455 29.36 12.40 6.02
C LEU A 455 30.24 13.28 6.96
N PRO A 456 30.16 13.13 8.29
CA PRO A 456 31.03 13.84 9.23
C PRO A 456 32.51 13.52 8.99
N ASP A 457 33.39 14.51 9.22
CA ASP A 457 34.84 14.37 8.97
C ASP A 457 35.46 13.18 9.70
N GLU A 458 35.08 12.94 10.96
CA GLU A 458 35.56 11.80 11.75
C GLU A 458 35.21 10.44 11.13
N LEU A 459 33.99 10.32 10.59
CA LEU A 459 33.55 9.10 9.89
C LEU A 459 34.22 8.98 8.53
N MET A 460 34.44 10.09 7.83
CA MET A 460 35.18 10.09 6.56
C MET A 460 36.62 9.61 6.75
N GLU A 461 37.33 10.13 7.75
CA GLU A 461 38.69 9.67 8.10
C GLU A 461 38.70 8.18 8.48
N ALA A 462 37.71 7.73 9.24
CA ALA A 462 37.57 6.32 9.61
C ALA A 462 37.35 5.42 8.37
N VAL A 463 36.47 5.83 7.45
CA VAL A 463 36.22 5.12 6.18
C VAL A 463 37.52 5.02 5.37
N GLU A 464 38.24 6.12 5.19
CA GLU A 464 39.48 6.11 4.42
C GLU A 464 40.56 5.22 5.06
N ALA A 465 40.73 5.32 6.38
CA ALA A 465 41.71 4.53 7.11
C ALA A 465 41.40 3.03 7.02
N GLN A 466 40.12 2.63 7.15
CA GLN A 466 39.69 1.24 7.08
C GLN A 466 39.85 0.66 5.66
N LEU A 467 39.52 1.42 4.61
CA LEU A 467 39.61 0.98 3.22
C LEU A 467 41.05 0.90 2.69
N LYS A 468 41.96 1.72 3.25
CA LYS A 468 43.40 1.73 2.88
C LYS A 468 44.25 0.73 3.70
N ALA A 469 43.63 -0.08 4.56
CA ALA A 469 44.34 -1.07 5.35
C ALA A 469 45.03 -2.13 4.47
N ASN A 470 46.22 -2.58 4.88
CA ASN A 470 47.01 -3.57 4.12
C ASN A 470 46.31 -4.94 4.02
N GLU A 471 45.51 -5.29 5.02
CA GLU A 471 44.73 -6.51 5.07
C GLU A 471 43.24 -6.15 4.96
N VAL A 472 42.56 -6.72 3.96
CA VAL A 472 41.16 -6.43 3.66
C VAL A 472 40.28 -7.49 4.33
N GLY A 473 39.50 -7.07 5.32
CA GLY A 473 38.56 -7.92 6.07
C GLY A 473 37.21 -7.25 6.26
N PRO A 474 36.26 -7.88 6.98
CA PRO A 474 34.95 -7.27 7.29
C PRO A 474 35.09 -5.89 7.93
N SER A 475 36.04 -5.73 8.85
CA SER A 475 36.33 -4.47 9.55
C SER A 475 36.77 -3.33 8.63
N SER A 476 37.27 -3.62 7.43
CA SER A 476 37.64 -2.62 6.43
C SER A 476 36.43 -1.83 5.88
N PHE A 477 35.21 -2.35 6.04
CA PHE A 477 34.02 -1.79 5.42
C PHE A 477 32.97 -1.27 6.42
N ILE A 478 33.16 -1.50 7.73
CA ILE A 478 32.14 -1.24 8.76
C ILE A 478 31.71 0.24 8.77
N ALA A 479 32.67 1.17 8.78
CA ALA A 479 32.34 2.60 8.84
C ALA A 479 31.55 3.05 7.60
N LEU A 480 31.89 2.53 6.41
CA LEU A 480 31.23 2.87 5.15
C LEU A 480 29.80 2.32 5.13
N VAL A 481 29.65 1.03 5.45
CA VAL A 481 28.36 0.34 5.48
C VAL A 481 27.39 1.00 6.45
N ASN A 482 27.84 1.30 7.67
CA ASN A 482 26.99 1.90 8.71
C ASN A 482 26.60 3.35 8.38
N SER A 483 27.32 4.01 7.48
CA SER A 483 27.06 5.40 7.08
C SER A 483 26.08 5.53 5.91
N ALA A 484 25.94 4.48 5.09
CA ALA A 484 25.36 4.56 3.73
C ALA A 484 23.91 5.04 3.66
N LEU A 485 23.09 4.71 4.67
CA LEU A 485 21.67 5.06 4.68
C LEU A 485 21.39 6.40 5.36
N ILE A 486 22.28 6.82 6.27
CA ILE A 486 22.14 8.01 7.11
C ILE A 486 22.78 9.22 6.42
N PHE A 487 23.96 9.04 5.85
CA PHE A 487 24.78 10.10 5.26
C PHE A 487 24.94 9.92 3.76
N ARG A 488 25.21 11.02 3.06
CA ARG A 488 25.60 10.98 1.65
C ARG A 488 27.01 10.40 1.54
N VAL A 489 27.10 9.27 0.85
CA VAL A 489 28.37 8.63 0.46
C VAL A 489 28.73 9.09 -0.94
N ASP A 490 29.92 9.67 -1.09
CA ASP A 490 30.43 10.19 -2.35
C ASP A 490 31.13 9.09 -3.17
N GLN A 491 31.21 9.32 -4.48
CA GLN A 491 31.76 8.36 -5.45
C GLN A 491 33.21 7.94 -5.13
N SER A 492 34.02 8.82 -4.54
CA SER A 492 35.41 8.51 -4.16
C SER A 492 35.51 7.39 -3.12
N GLN A 493 34.63 7.36 -2.12
CA GLN A 493 34.62 6.32 -1.09
C GLN A 493 34.17 4.97 -1.66
N VAL A 494 33.23 5.01 -2.60
CA VAL A 494 32.73 3.83 -3.31
C VAL A 494 33.82 3.22 -4.18
N GLU A 495 34.61 4.05 -4.89
CA GLU A 495 35.76 3.62 -5.68
C GLU A 495 36.85 3.01 -4.80
N MET A 496 37.15 3.60 -3.64
CA MET A 496 38.08 3.02 -2.67
C MET A 496 37.60 1.66 -2.17
N ALA A 497 36.30 1.48 -1.92
CA ALA A 497 35.74 0.18 -1.52
C ALA A 497 35.87 -0.87 -2.63
N ALA A 498 35.60 -0.50 -3.89
CA ALA A 498 35.77 -1.39 -5.02
C ALA A 498 37.24 -1.82 -5.19
N GLU A 499 38.18 -0.87 -5.04
CA GLU A 499 39.62 -1.15 -5.11
C GLU A 499 40.10 -2.04 -3.95
N ALA A 500 39.60 -1.80 -2.72
CA ALA A 500 39.90 -2.66 -1.58
C ALA A 500 39.49 -4.13 -1.85
N LEU A 501 38.32 -4.37 -2.44
CA LEU A 501 37.89 -5.73 -2.82
C LEU A 501 38.83 -6.36 -3.86
N LYS A 502 39.29 -5.58 -4.85
CA LYS A 502 40.27 -6.05 -5.86
C LYS A 502 41.63 -6.38 -5.24
N ILE A 503 42.14 -5.52 -4.37
CA ILE A 503 43.42 -5.72 -3.66
C ILE A 503 43.35 -6.97 -2.78
N GLY A 504 42.24 -7.17 -2.07
CA GLY A 504 41.93 -8.40 -1.33
C GLY A 504 41.72 -9.62 -2.21
N ARG A 505 41.84 -9.50 -3.54
CA ARG A 505 41.58 -10.53 -4.56
C ARG A 505 40.24 -11.19 -4.36
N HIS A 506 39.22 -10.43 -3.94
CA HIS A 506 37.87 -10.92 -3.62
C HIS A 506 37.83 -11.95 -2.49
N ARG A 507 38.65 -11.78 -1.45
CA ARG A 507 38.59 -12.57 -0.21
C ARG A 507 38.75 -11.64 0.98
N LEU A 508 37.90 -11.82 1.98
CA LEU A 508 37.99 -11.10 3.25
C LEU A 508 38.78 -11.95 4.25
N ALA A 509 39.79 -11.33 4.87
CA ALA A 509 40.54 -11.90 5.98
C ALA A 509 39.81 -11.71 7.31
N ASN A 510 40.17 -12.53 8.31
CA ASN A 510 39.70 -12.40 9.70
C ASN A 510 38.16 -12.34 9.86
N ILE A 511 37.44 -13.18 9.12
CA ILE A 511 35.99 -13.33 9.28
C ILE A 511 35.71 -14.05 10.61
N GLU A 512 34.99 -13.39 11.51
CA GLU A 512 34.60 -13.96 12.80
C GLU A 512 33.57 -15.08 12.61
N ASP A 513 32.48 -14.78 11.90
CA ASP A 513 31.42 -15.73 11.60
C ASP A 513 30.66 -15.39 10.29
N ARG A 514 29.74 -16.28 9.92
CA ARG A 514 28.91 -16.12 8.71
C ARG A 514 27.98 -14.91 8.78
N SER A 515 27.49 -14.55 9.96
CA SER A 515 26.59 -13.40 10.15
C SER A 515 27.31 -12.09 9.88
N GLN A 516 28.55 -11.94 10.38
CA GLN A 516 29.42 -10.80 10.09
C GLN A 516 29.68 -10.68 8.57
N LEU A 517 30.03 -11.79 7.91
CA LEU A 517 30.22 -11.80 6.46
C LEU A 517 28.96 -11.32 5.73
N LEU A 518 27.81 -11.93 6.03
CA LEU A 518 26.55 -11.59 5.37
C LEU A 518 26.15 -10.13 5.60
N ALA A 519 26.34 -9.61 6.81
CA ALA A 519 26.09 -8.20 7.13
C ALA A 519 26.95 -7.26 6.28
N ILE A 520 28.24 -7.56 6.09
CA ILE A 520 29.12 -6.76 5.23
C ILE A 520 28.71 -6.87 3.75
N LEU A 521 28.37 -8.04 3.25
CA LEU A 521 27.94 -8.19 1.86
C LEU A 521 26.65 -7.43 1.55
N ASN A 522 25.64 -7.54 2.43
CA ASN A 522 24.40 -6.76 2.32
C ASN A 522 24.66 -5.25 2.46
N GLY A 523 25.58 -4.88 3.35
CA GLY A 523 26.03 -3.51 3.53
C GLY A 523 26.66 -2.94 2.26
N LEU A 524 27.60 -3.66 1.64
CA LEU A 524 28.24 -3.24 0.39
C LEU A 524 27.26 -3.21 -0.79
N ALA A 525 26.28 -4.11 -0.82
CA ALA A 525 25.20 -4.05 -1.79
C ALA A 525 24.40 -2.76 -1.63
N THR A 526 24.05 -2.42 -0.39
CA THR A 526 23.35 -1.17 -0.04
C THR A 526 24.18 0.06 -0.42
N VAL A 527 25.48 0.09 -0.07
CA VAL A 527 26.40 1.16 -0.48
C VAL A 527 26.40 1.32 -2.00
N SER A 528 26.50 0.22 -2.76
CA SER A 528 26.47 0.24 -4.22
C SER A 528 25.16 0.82 -4.75
N ALA A 529 24.02 0.44 -4.17
CA ALA A 529 22.71 0.91 -4.55
C ALA A 529 22.55 2.42 -4.32
N VAL A 530 22.75 2.87 -3.07
CA VAL A 530 22.48 4.26 -2.67
C VAL A 530 23.42 5.26 -3.33
N SER A 531 24.66 4.86 -3.60
CA SER A 531 25.66 5.70 -4.29
C SER A 531 25.63 5.58 -5.81
N ARG A 532 24.81 4.70 -6.38
CA ARG A 532 24.84 4.33 -7.81
C ARG A 532 26.21 3.82 -8.27
N GLY A 533 26.92 3.16 -7.36
CA GLY A 533 28.27 2.63 -7.53
C GLY A 533 28.35 1.34 -8.32
N LYS A 534 28.29 1.41 -9.65
CA LYS A 534 28.35 0.22 -10.54
C LYS A 534 29.62 -0.61 -10.35
N ALA A 535 30.77 0.06 -10.22
CA ALA A 535 32.05 -0.62 -10.03
C ALA A 535 32.08 -1.46 -8.74
N LEU A 536 31.54 -0.93 -7.63
CA LEU A 536 31.45 -1.69 -6.38
C LEU A 536 30.50 -2.88 -6.52
N ALA A 537 29.36 -2.71 -7.20
CA ALA A 537 28.43 -3.80 -7.46
C ALA A 537 29.07 -4.95 -8.26
N ASP A 538 29.88 -4.62 -9.26
CA ASP A 538 30.58 -5.61 -10.10
C ASP A 538 31.65 -6.39 -9.32
N GLU A 539 32.43 -5.69 -8.48
CA GLU A 539 33.40 -6.35 -7.60
C GLU A 539 32.72 -7.19 -6.51
N LEU A 540 31.58 -6.72 -5.99
CA LEU A 540 30.77 -7.46 -5.01
C LEU A 540 30.20 -8.73 -5.62
N ARG A 541 29.76 -8.72 -6.88
CA ARG A 541 29.31 -9.93 -7.59
C ARG A 541 30.38 -11.02 -7.60
N LEU A 542 31.64 -10.65 -7.85
CA LEU A 542 32.77 -11.59 -7.82
C LEU A 542 33.03 -12.15 -6.42
N LEU A 543 32.90 -11.30 -5.40
CA LEU A 543 33.04 -11.70 -4.00
C LEU A 543 31.95 -12.70 -3.58
N VAL A 544 30.68 -12.40 -3.90
CA VAL A 544 29.52 -13.27 -3.62
C VAL A 544 29.67 -14.63 -4.31
N ARG A 545 30.07 -14.64 -5.58
CA ARG A 545 30.36 -15.88 -6.33
C ARG A 545 31.36 -16.77 -5.60
N ARG A 546 32.42 -16.17 -5.03
CA ARG A 546 33.40 -16.95 -4.26
C ARG A 546 32.78 -17.52 -3.00
N TYR A 547 32.08 -16.71 -2.20
CA TYR A 547 31.50 -17.17 -0.93
C TYR A 547 30.30 -18.10 -1.10
N ARG A 548 29.66 -18.13 -2.26
CA ARG A 548 28.71 -19.20 -2.64
C ARG A 548 29.35 -20.59 -2.70
N ARG A 549 30.65 -20.67 -2.97
CA ARG A 549 31.41 -21.92 -3.10
C ARG A 549 32.40 -22.14 -1.95
N ASP A 550 32.35 -21.29 -0.94
CA ASP A 550 33.25 -21.38 0.21
C ASP A 550 32.80 -22.52 1.14
N THR A 551 33.74 -23.28 1.69
CA THR A 551 33.45 -24.44 2.53
C THR A 551 33.03 -24.08 3.95
N GLN A 552 33.43 -22.91 4.44
CA GLN A 552 33.23 -22.49 5.83
C GLN A 552 32.14 -21.44 5.96
N TYR A 553 32.08 -20.50 5.01
CA TYR A 553 31.17 -19.36 5.04
C TYR A 553 30.24 -19.34 3.82
N ALA A 554 29.74 -20.51 3.42
CA ALA A 554 28.82 -20.66 2.31
C ALA A 554 27.59 -19.75 2.46
N LEU A 555 27.37 -18.88 1.47
CA LEU A 555 26.12 -18.12 1.34
C LEU A 555 25.02 -19.07 0.87
N SER A 556 23.77 -18.83 1.27
CA SER A 556 22.63 -19.52 0.65
C SER A 556 22.35 -18.92 -0.74
N LEU A 557 21.58 -19.64 -1.54
CA LEU A 557 21.15 -19.11 -2.83
C LEU A 557 20.26 -17.87 -2.66
N ASP A 558 19.35 -17.89 -1.68
CA ASP A 558 18.47 -16.76 -1.37
C ASP A 558 19.26 -15.51 -0.95
N GLU A 559 20.30 -15.67 -0.12
CA GLU A 559 21.18 -14.57 0.27
C GLU A 559 21.89 -13.96 -0.94
N ALA A 560 22.45 -14.79 -1.83
CA ALA A 560 23.10 -14.30 -3.04
C ALA A 560 22.12 -13.64 -4.03
N PHE A 561 20.90 -14.17 -4.14
CA PHE A 561 19.82 -13.59 -4.93
C PHE A 561 19.43 -12.18 -4.42
N ARG A 562 19.26 -12.03 -3.11
CA ARG A 562 18.96 -10.72 -2.49
C ARG A 562 20.08 -9.72 -2.71
N ILE A 563 21.32 -10.11 -2.43
CA ILE A 563 22.51 -9.27 -2.68
C ILE A 563 22.58 -8.87 -4.16
N CYS A 564 22.25 -9.79 -5.08
CA CYS A 564 22.18 -9.53 -6.51
C CYS A 564 21.24 -8.38 -6.86
N LEU A 565 19.99 -8.42 -6.37
CA LEU A 565 18.99 -7.39 -6.68
C LEU A 565 19.36 -6.04 -6.05
N VAL A 566 19.77 -6.03 -4.78
CA VAL A 566 20.19 -4.80 -4.08
C VAL A 566 21.40 -4.17 -4.77
N ALA A 567 22.46 -4.93 -5.05
CA ALA A 567 23.66 -4.39 -5.69
C ALA A 567 23.38 -3.93 -7.14
N SER A 568 22.50 -4.63 -7.86
CA SER A 568 22.10 -4.23 -9.22
C SER A 568 21.34 -2.91 -9.24
N ALA A 569 20.67 -2.52 -8.14
CA ALA A 569 20.05 -1.20 -8.00
C ALA A 569 21.05 -0.03 -8.09
N SER A 570 22.36 -0.28 -8.11
CA SER A 570 23.36 0.72 -8.51
C SER A 570 23.14 1.29 -9.93
N ARG A 571 22.36 0.60 -10.77
CA ARG A 571 22.01 0.97 -12.14
C ARG A 571 20.59 1.51 -12.19
N SER A 572 20.41 2.81 -12.43
CA SER A 572 19.09 3.43 -12.54
C SER A 572 18.41 3.17 -13.89
N ASP A 573 19.19 3.10 -14.98
CA ASP A 573 18.71 2.78 -16.32
C ASP A 573 18.15 1.36 -16.37
N LEU A 574 16.94 1.21 -16.93
CA LEU A 574 16.24 -0.07 -16.96
C LEU A 574 16.98 -1.13 -17.77
N LYS A 575 17.63 -0.73 -18.88
CA LYS A 575 18.34 -1.67 -19.76
C LYS A 575 19.63 -2.17 -19.10
N ASP A 576 20.41 -1.28 -18.51
CA ASP A 576 21.62 -1.65 -17.76
C ASP A 576 21.26 -2.53 -16.54
N TRP A 577 20.22 -2.13 -15.79
CA TRP A 577 19.75 -2.90 -14.63
C TRP A 577 19.32 -4.32 -15.00
N ARG A 578 18.46 -4.49 -16.02
CA ARG A 578 17.97 -5.82 -16.42
C ARG A 578 19.10 -6.70 -16.97
N GLU A 579 20.10 -6.13 -17.64
CA GLU A 579 21.27 -6.87 -18.13
C GLU A 579 22.10 -7.38 -16.95
N SER A 580 22.39 -6.52 -15.98
CA SER A 580 23.10 -6.89 -14.74
C SER A 580 22.37 -7.99 -13.95
N VAL A 581 21.07 -7.81 -13.71
CA VAL A 581 20.24 -8.79 -12.99
C VAL A 581 20.19 -10.10 -13.76
N GLY A 582 19.89 -10.06 -15.06
CA GLY A 582 19.78 -11.27 -15.88
C GLY A 582 21.07 -12.07 -15.95
N ASP A 583 22.23 -11.41 -16.06
CA ASP A 583 23.53 -12.09 -16.07
C ASP A 583 23.84 -12.76 -14.73
N TRP A 584 23.51 -12.13 -13.61
CA TRP A 584 23.78 -12.69 -12.29
C TRP A 584 22.77 -13.78 -11.89
N LEU A 585 21.48 -13.62 -12.24
CA LEU A 585 20.49 -14.68 -12.07
C LEU A 585 20.77 -15.88 -12.97
N THR A 586 21.27 -15.67 -14.19
CA THR A 586 21.74 -16.77 -15.04
C THR A 586 22.87 -17.51 -14.36
N GLU A 587 23.85 -16.80 -13.78
CA GLU A 587 24.94 -17.43 -13.05
C GLU A 587 24.43 -18.29 -11.88
N LEU A 588 23.52 -17.76 -11.06
CA LEU A 588 22.92 -18.50 -9.93
C LEU A 588 22.12 -19.73 -10.40
N ALA A 589 21.42 -19.61 -11.53
CA ALA A 589 20.64 -20.71 -12.11
C ALA A 589 21.49 -21.88 -12.66
N PHE A 590 22.78 -21.68 -12.88
CA PHE A 590 23.72 -22.71 -13.32
C PHE A 590 24.60 -23.25 -12.17
N GLU A 591 24.33 -22.88 -10.92
CA GLU A 591 25.02 -23.46 -9.76
C GLU A 591 24.43 -24.81 -9.33
N ASP A 592 25.14 -25.50 -8.44
CA ASP A 592 24.64 -26.70 -7.78
C ASP A 592 23.60 -26.30 -6.72
N PHE A 593 22.42 -26.92 -6.78
CA PHE A 593 21.32 -26.68 -5.84
C PHE A 593 21.28 -27.74 -4.73
N GLN A 594 20.88 -27.32 -3.53
CA GLN A 594 20.60 -28.22 -2.41
C GLN A 594 19.10 -28.22 -2.09
N GLY A 595 18.51 -29.42 -1.93
CA GLY A 595 17.10 -29.56 -1.55
C GLY A 595 16.16 -28.82 -2.50
N LYS A 596 15.40 -27.86 -1.98
CA LYS A 596 14.39 -27.07 -2.70
C LYS A 596 14.90 -25.72 -3.23
N GLU A 597 16.20 -25.47 -3.20
CA GLU A 597 16.76 -24.17 -3.64
C GLU A 597 16.41 -23.84 -5.10
N GLY A 598 16.38 -24.83 -6.00
CA GLY A 598 16.00 -24.63 -7.40
C GLY A 598 14.51 -24.29 -7.60
N GLU A 599 13.62 -24.88 -6.79
CA GLU A 599 12.19 -24.55 -6.78
C GLU A 599 11.97 -23.11 -6.28
N ALA A 600 12.64 -22.75 -5.18
CA ALA A 600 12.54 -21.42 -4.59
C ALA A 600 13.08 -20.32 -5.52
N LEU A 601 14.27 -20.52 -6.12
CA LEU A 601 14.82 -19.57 -7.09
C LEU A 601 13.91 -19.41 -8.31
N TYR A 602 13.31 -20.52 -8.78
CA TYR A 602 12.37 -20.46 -9.89
C TYR A 602 11.12 -19.67 -9.54
N SER A 603 10.55 -19.87 -8.34
CA SER A 603 9.43 -19.05 -7.83
C SER A 603 9.79 -17.57 -7.80
N HIS A 604 10.94 -17.23 -7.21
CA HIS A 604 11.42 -15.85 -7.14
C HIS A 604 11.61 -15.24 -8.53
N LEU A 605 12.16 -16.01 -9.48
CA LEU A 605 12.35 -15.54 -10.86
C LEU A 605 11.02 -15.27 -11.55
N GLN A 606 10.04 -16.18 -11.43
CA GLN A 606 8.71 -16.00 -12.02
C GLN A 606 8.02 -14.76 -11.45
N CYS A 607 8.04 -14.60 -10.14
CA CYS A 607 7.44 -13.44 -9.49
C CYS A 607 8.16 -12.14 -9.92
N LEU A 608 9.49 -12.12 -9.95
CA LEU A 608 10.25 -10.95 -10.40
C LEU A 608 9.96 -10.59 -11.86
N CYS A 609 9.84 -11.57 -12.75
CA CYS A 609 9.45 -11.37 -14.15
C CYS A 609 7.98 -10.98 -14.32
N HIS A 610 7.09 -11.32 -13.38
CA HIS A 610 5.73 -10.79 -13.34
C HIS A 610 5.71 -9.31 -12.94
N VAL A 611 6.50 -8.96 -11.93
CA VAL A 611 6.65 -7.58 -11.45
C VAL A 611 7.25 -6.68 -12.53
N VAL A 612 8.36 -7.10 -13.13
CA VAL A 612 9.06 -6.38 -14.21
C VAL A 612 9.14 -7.28 -15.45
N PRO A 613 8.12 -7.26 -16.34
CA PRO A 613 8.10 -8.07 -17.55
C PRO A 613 9.30 -7.88 -18.49
N GLU A 614 9.96 -6.72 -18.43
CA GLU A 614 11.15 -6.42 -19.22
C GLU A 614 12.35 -7.33 -18.90
N LEU A 615 12.34 -8.00 -17.74
CA LEU A 615 13.35 -8.98 -17.35
C LEU A 615 13.26 -10.28 -18.16
N TRP A 616 12.13 -10.62 -18.78
CA TRP A 616 12.04 -11.81 -19.65
C TRP A 616 13.11 -11.81 -20.75
N VAL A 617 13.53 -10.62 -21.22
CA VAL A 617 14.55 -10.47 -22.25
C VAL A 617 15.94 -10.93 -21.78
N SER A 618 16.31 -10.66 -20.53
CA SER A 618 17.64 -10.98 -19.98
C SER A 618 17.66 -12.25 -19.13
N CYS A 619 16.52 -12.63 -18.55
CA CYS A 619 16.38 -13.79 -17.65
C CYS A 619 16.00 -15.09 -18.36
N GLY A 620 15.70 -15.10 -19.66
CA GLY A 620 15.23 -16.31 -20.37
C GLY A 620 16.17 -17.52 -20.27
N ARG A 621 17.48 -17.30 -20.11
CA ARG A 621 18.46 -18.38 -19.87
C ARG A 621 18.35 -18.99 -18.47
N ALA A 622 18.18 -18.14 -17.45
CA ALA A 622 17.99 -18.55 -16.07
C ALA A 622 16.68 -19.34 -15.93
N ASP A 623 15.60 -18.82 -16.54
CA ASP A 623 14.29 -19.44 -16.58
C ASP A 623 14.34 -20.85 -17.18
N ALA A 624 14.92 -21.00 -18.38
CA ALA A 624 15.05 -22.30 -19.03
C ALA A 624 15.88 -23.30 -18.22
N ALA A 625 16.96 -22.85 -17.57
CA ALA A 625 17.81 -23.69 -16.73
C ALA A 625 17.06 -24.20 -15.49
N LEU A 626 16.33 -23.32 -14.79
CA LEU A 626 15.56 -23.66 -13.60
C LEU A 626 14.34 -24.52 -13.92
N ALA A 627 13.64 -24.22 -15.01
CA ALA A 627 12.53 -25.04 -15.49
C ALA A 627 13.00 -26.47 -15.82
N ALA A 628 14.16 -26.60 -16.49
CA ALA A 628 14.75 -27.91 -16.78
C ALA A 628 15.18 -28.66 -15.52
N TYR A 629 15.71 -27.96 -14.51
CA TYR A 629 16.07 -28.55 -13.22
C TYR A 629 14.84 -29.08 -12.47
N ASN A 630 13.78 -28.28 -12.36
CA ASN A 630 12.54 -28.62 -11.63
C ASN A 630 11.65 -29.64 -12.36
N SER A 631 11.96 -29.99 -13.61
CA SER A 631 11.27 -31.04 -14.37
C SER A 631 11.81 -32.45 -14.13
N ARG A 632 12.91 -32.58 -13.38
CA ARG A 632 13.56 -33.85 -13.01
C ARG A 632 13.07 -34.31 -11.65
#